data_AF-A0A1N6WGZ9-F1
#
_entry.id   AF-A0A1N6WGZ9-F1
#
_cell.length_a   1.000
_cell.length_b   1.000
_cell.length_c   1.000
_cell.angle_alpha   90.00
_cell.angle_beta   90.00
_cell.angle_gamma   90.00
#
_symmetry.space_group_name_H-M   'P 1'
#
loop_
_entity.id
_entity.type
_entity.pdbx_description
1 polymer ?
#
loop_
_entity_poly.entity_id
_entity_poly.type
_entity_poly.pdbx_seq_one_letter_code
_entity_poly.pdbx_strand_id
1 'polypeptide(L)'
;MTKFLLTLLCILSITASAWAQQHRIPYTANNSMQVSLEGESNTYDFQSNKMLVRYDQNTRKLECLLPIENLLPANDSSPVAMVQDIFFVSRYPDLYIEIEAPIEQINAGNRNRQTLNSRVFINIQGIIKEIVVPVTFTPDRNMITFSTSFELMLQDLRLRVPARYTSRLTGRMLFTIHSARWADIRNR
;
A
#
# COMPACT_ATOMS: atom_id res chain seq x y z
N MET A 1 53.33 1.18 2.79
CA MET A 1 52.52 0.34 1.88
C MET A 1 51.04 0.20 2.31
N THR A 2 50.61 0.76 3.43
CA THR A 2 49.22 0.66 3.95
C THR A 2 48.20 1.62 3.30
N LYS A 3 48.64 2.70 2.66
CA LYS A 3 47.74 3.69 2.04
C LYS A 3 47.02 3.18 0.79
N PHE A 4 47.67 2.32 0.00
CA PHE A 4 47.07 1.76 -1.23
C PHE A 4 45.95 0.75 -0.93
N LEU A 5 46.08 -0.02 0.14
CA LEU A 5 45.08 -1.03 0.55
C LEU A 5 43.75 -0.38 0.96
N LEU A 6 43.80 0.79 1.61
CA LEU A 6 42.61 1.50 2.08
C LEU A 6 41.79 2.06 0.90
N THR A 7 42.45 2.64 -0.11
CA THR A 7 41.79 3.12 -1.33
C THR A 7 41.13 1.99 -2.12
N LEU A 8 41.76 0.82 -2.20
CA LEU A 8 41.19 -0.33 -2.91
C LEU A 8 39.92 -0.85 -2.22
N LEU A 9 39.91 -0.88 -0.88
CA LEU A 9 38.75 -1.29 -0.08
C LEU A 9 37.56 -0.33 -0.23
N CYS A 10 37.82 0.97 -0.32
CA CYS A 10 36.78 1.98 -0.56
C CYS A 10 36.12 1.82 -1.94
N ILE A 11 36.90 1.52 -2.98
CA ILE A 11 36.36 1.34 -4.34
C ILE A 11 35.47 0.08 -4.41
N LEU A 12 35.88 -1.02 -3.76
CA LEU A 12 35.08 -2.25 -3.68
C LEU A 12 33.74 -2.05 -2.92
N SER A 13 33.72 -1.17 -1.93
CA SER A 13 32.53 -0.86 -1.12
C SER A 13 31.47 -0.07 -1.91
N ILE A 14 31.92 0.81 -2.83
CA ILE A 14 31.04 1.60 -3.71
C ILE A 14 30.41 0.70 -4.79
N THR A 15 31.16 -0.29 -5.29
CA THR A 15 30.61 -1.24 -6.28
C THR A 15 29.57 -2.18 -5.69
N ALA A 16 29.72 -2.63 -4.43
CA ALA A 16 28.75 -3.55 -3.82
C ALA A 16 27.37 -2.90 -3.58
N SER A 17 27.34 -1.61 -3.26
CA SER A 17 26.10 -0.86 -2.99
C SER A 17 25.32 -0.52 -4.26
N ALA A 18 25.99 -0.38 -5.41
CA ALA A 18 25.35 -0.17 -6.71
C ALA A 18 24.55 -1.42 -7.18
N TRP A 19 25.03 -2.63 -6.89
CA TRP A 19 24.38 -3.88 -7.33
C TRP A 19 23.08 -4.19 -6.55
N ALA A 20 22.97 -3.70 -5.31
CA ALA A 20 21.77 -3.87 -4.47
C ALA A 20 20.58 -3.02 -4.93
N GLN A 21 20.82 -1.89 -5.62
CA GLN A 21 19.76 -1.06 -6.19
C GLN A 21 19.24 -1.59 -7.53
N GLN A 22 20.02 -2.38 -8.25
CA GLN A 22 19.72 -2.82 -9.62
C GLN A 22 18.67 -3.94 -9.72
N HIS A 23 18.34 -4.61 -8.61
CA HIS A 23 17.41 -5.76 -8.58
C HIS A 23 16.05 -5.46 -7.96
N ARG A 24 15.72 -4.21 -7.63
CA ARG A 24 14.36 -3.89 -7.13
C ARG A 24 13.39 -3.84 -8.29
N ILE A 25 12.41 -4.74 -8.30
CA ILE A 25 11.29 -4.70 -9.24
C ILE A 25 10.61 -3.32 -9.12
N PRO A 26 10.43 -2.57 -10.23
CA PRO A 26 9.88 -1.22 -10.18
C PRO A 26 8.40 -1.25 -9.77
N TYR A 27 7.96 -0.17 -9.12
CA TYR A 27 6.55 0.05 -8.83
C TYR A 27 5.81 0.52 -10.09
N THR A 28 4.60 0.02 -10.28
CA THR A 28 3.62 0.56 -11.22
C THR A 28 2.87 1.71 -10.55
N ALA A 29 2.86 2.88 -11.19
CA ALA A 29 2.18 4.08 -10.70
C ALA A 29 0.75 4.24 -11.28
N ASN A 30 0.08 5.31 -10.87
CA ASN A 30 -1.29 5.68 -11.27
C ASN A 30 -2.34 4.65 -10.81
N ASN A 31 -2.18 4.12 -9.60
CA ASN A 31 -3.20 3.33 -8.95
C ASN A 31 -3.97 4.19 -7.95
N SER A 32 -5.27 3.93 -7.82
CA SER A 32 -6.14 4.70 -6.94
C SER A 32 -6.50 3.95 -5.68
N MET A 33 -6.55 4.70 -4.59
CA MET A 33 -7.02 4.24 -3.30
C MET A 33 -7.92 5.30 -2.66
N GLN A 34 -9.00 4.84 -2.04
CA GLN A 34 -9.88 5.64 -1.20
C GLN A 34 -9.76 5.17 0.26
N VAL A 35 -9.78 6.14 1.16
CA VAL A 35 -9.85 5.95 2.60
C VAL A 35 -11.03 6.75 3.11
N SER A 36 -11.97 6.08 3.77
CA SER A 36 -13.15 6.70 4.36
C SER A 36 -13.11 6.50 5.87
N LEU A 37 -13.29 7.58 6.62
CA LEU A 37 -13.39 7.55 8.07
C LEU A 37 -14.85 7.83 8.44
N GLU A 38 -15.46 6.92 9.19
CA GLU A 38 -16.85 7.12 9.63
C GLU A 38 -16.89 8.07 10.84
N GLY A 39 -17.76 9.08 10.74
CA GLY A 39 -18.16 9.93 11.86
C GLY A 39 -19.61 9.70 12.27
N GLU A 40 -20.02 10.33 13.37
CA GLU A 40 -21.36 10.12 13.94
C GLU A 40 -22.49 10.62 13.03
N SER A 41 -22.23 11.64 12.21
CA SER A 41 -23.25 12.26 11.34
C SER A 41 -22.83 12.34 9.86
N ASN A 42 -21.55 12.12 9.55
CA ASN A 42 -20.98 12.28 8.21
C ASN A 42 -19.88 11.24 7.97
N THR A 43 -19.51 11.03 6.71
CA THR A 43 -18.29 10.31 6.31
C THR A 43 -17.20 11.30 5.91
N TYR A 44 -15.96 11.03 6.32
CA TYR A 44 -14.80 11.77 5.86
C TYR A 44 -14.07 10.94 4.82
N ASP A 45 -14.31 11.23 3.55
CA ASP A 45 -13.75 10.51 2.41
C ASP A 45 -12.50 11.22 1.87
N PHE A 46 -11.46 10.42 1.61
CA PHE A 46 -10.19 10.85 1.04
C PHE A 46 -9.80 9.92 -0.09
N GLN A 47 -9.22 10.45 -1.16
CA GLN A 47 -8.78 9.66 -2.31
C GLN A 47 -7.39 10.07 -2.80
N SER A 48 -6.69 9.12 -3.38
CA SER A 48 -5.41 9.37 -4.06
C SER A 48 -5.31 8.52 -5.32
N ASN A 49 -4.66 9.06 -6.35
CA ASN A 49 -4.25 8.34 -7.55
C ASN A 49 -2.72 8.08 -7.59
N LYS A 50 -2.04 8.28 -6.46
CA LYS A 50 -0.58 8.18 -6.32
C LYS A 50 -0.14 6.87 -5.66
N MET A 51 -1.02 5.88 -5.57
CA MET A 51 -0.63 4.57 -5.04
C MET A 51 0.31 3.87 -6.02
N LEU A 52 1.40 3.35 -5.46
CA LEU A 52 2.40 2.55 -6.14
C LEU A 52 2.14 1.08 -5.86
N VAL A 53 2.23 0.22 -6.87
CA VAL A 53 2.02 -1.23 -6.73
C VAL A 53 3.19 -2.01 -7.29
N ARG A 54 3.69 -2.98 -6.53
CA ARG A 54 4.72 -3.93 -6.96
C ARG A 54 4.27 -5.35 -6.62
N TYR A 55 4.62 -6.32 -7.46
CA TYR A 55 4.54 -7.73 -7.09
C TYR A 55 5.92 -8.24 -6.65
N ASP A 56 6.01 -8.77 -5.44
CA ASP A 56 7.18 -9.48 -4.96
C ASP A 56 7.05 -10.98 -5.25
N GLN A 57 7.93 -11.47 -6.13
CA GLN A 57 7.95 -12.85 -6.57
C GLN A 57 8.39 -13.83 -5.47
N ASN A 58 9.17 -13.37 -4.49
CA ASN A 58 9.68 -14.22 -3.41
C ASN A 58 8.59 -14.52 -2.38
N THR A 59 7.80 -13.51 -2.04
CA THR A 59 6.74 -13.62 -1.04
C THR A 59 5.35 -13.88 -1.65
N ARG A 60 5.22 -13.78 -2.99
CA ARG A 60 3.95 -13.89 -3.73
C ARG A 60 2.90 -12.89 -3.27
N LYS A 61 3.33 -11.66 -3.01
CA LYS A 61 2.50 -10.58 -2.50
C LYS A 61 2.51 -9.38 -3.44
N LEU A 62 1.35 -8.74 -3.56
CA LEU A 62 1.25 -7.38 -4.07
C LEU A 62 1.53 -6.42 -2.92
N GLU A 63 2.57 -5.61 -3.08
CA GLU A 63 2.90 -4.50 -2.22
C GLU A 63 2.28 -3.22 -2.77
N CYS A 64 1.48 -2.56 -1.96
CA CYS A 64 0.86 -1.28 -2.25
C CYS A 64 1.44 -0.23 -1.30
N LEU A 65 2.01 0.83 -1.86
CA LEU A 65 2.56 1.96 -1.11
C LEU A 65 1.79 3.22 -1.51
N LEU A 66 1.18 3.88 -0.54
CA LEU A 66 0.45 5.12 -0.74
C LEU A 66 1.08 6.24 0.11
N PRO A 67 1.67 7.28 -0.51
CA PRO A 67 2.09 8.46 0.23
C PRO A 67 0.85 9.19 0.78
N ILE A 68 0.78 9.34 2.10
CA ILE A 68 -0.41 9.87 2.80
C ILE A 68 -0.65 11.34 2.45
N GLU A 69 0.41 12.10 2.14
CA GLU A 69 0.30 13.49 1.68
C GLU A 69 -0.56 13.65 0.41
N ASN A 70 -0.69 12.58 -0.38
CA ASN A 70 -1.48 12.57 -1.61
C ASN A 70 -2.94 12.12 -1.41
N LEU A 71 -3.38 11.91 -0.17
CA LEU A 71 -4.79 11.69 0.16
C LEU A 71 -5.50 13.05 0.23
N LEU A 72 -6.30 13.33 -0.79
CA LEU A 72 -7.06 14.56 -0.92
C LEU A 72 -8.54 14.32 -0.54
N PRO A 73 -9.22 15.30 0.06
CA PRO A 73 -10.66 15.24 0.31
C PRO A 73 -11.45 14.85 -0.94
N ALA A 74 -12.36 13.89 -0.78
CA ALA A 74 -13.31 13.48 -1.82
C ALA A 74 -14.72 14.06 -1.59
N ASN A 75 -14.95 14.74 -0.47
CA ASN A 75 -16.20 15.39 -0.11
C ASN A 75 -15.96 16.69 0.70
N ASP A 76 -16.98 17.54 0.83
CA ASP A 76 -16.88 18.84 1.50
C ASP A 76 -16.72 18.74 3.03
N SER A 77 -17.09 17.60 3.61
CA SER A 77 -16.96 17.35 5.06
C SER A 77 -15.53 16.99 5.47
N SER A 78 -14.64 16.63 4.54
CA SER A 78 -13.29 16.13 4.79
C SER A 78 -12.22 17.21 4.87
N PRO A 79 -11.67 17.53 6.05
CA PRO A 79 -10.54 18.45 6.15
C PRO A 79 -9.24 17.70 5.79
N VAL A 80 -8.42 18.25 4.89
CA VAL A 80 -7.12 17.66 4.48
C VAL A 80 -6.26 17.29 5.69
N ALA A 81 -6.19 18.17 6.70
CA ALA A 81 -5.37 17.93 7.89
C ALA A 81 -5.79 16.67 8.66
N MET A 82 -7.08 16.30 8.64
CA MET A 82 -7.60 15.17 9.41
C MET A 82 -6.90 13.86 9.05
N VAL A 83 -6.79 13.54 7.76
CA VAL A 83 -6.14 12.29 7.34
C VAL A 83 -4.64 12.31 7.67
N GLN A 84 -3.98 13.45 7.46
CA GLN A 84 -2.55 13.60 7.78
C GLN A 84 -2.26 13.40 9.28
N ASP A 85 -3.14 13.93 10.14
CA ASP A 85 -3.00 13.80 11.58
C ASP A 85 -3.31 12.38 12.07
N ILE A 86 -4.37 11.75 11.55
CA ILE A 86 -4.80 10.40 11.94
C ILE A 86 -3.77 9.36 11.53
N PHE A 87 -3.13 9.50 10.37
CA PHE A 87 -2.05 8.62 9.96
C PHE A 87 -0.67 9.04 10.52
N PHE A 88 -0.61 10.20 11.20
CA PHE A 88 0.62 10.77 11.75
C PHE A 88 1.74 10.92 10.70
N VAL A 89 1.41 11.58 9.58
CA VAL A 89 2.24 11.67 8.37
C VAL A 89 3.67 12.15 8.61
N SER A 90 3.88 13.03 9.59
CA SER A 90 5.21 13.55 9.94
C SER A 90 6.21 12.47 10.38
N ARG A 91 5.71 11.33 10.90
CA ARG A 91 6.52 10.18 11.31
C ARG A 91 6.34 8.97 10.40
N TYR A 92 5.13 8.80 9.85
CA TYR A 92 4.78 7.69 8.99
C TYR A 92 4.22 8.26 7.67
N PRO A 93 5.09 8.64 6.72
CA PRO A 93 4.68 9.36 5.51
C PRO A 93 3.88 8.48 4.53
N ASP A 94 4.06 7.16 4.62
CA ASP A 94 3.47 6.19 3.70
C ASP A 94 2.55 5.20 4.43
N LEU A 95 1.43 4.88 3.79
CA LEU A 95 0.58 3.74 4.10
C LEU A 95 1.06 2.53 3.27
N TYR A 96 1.41 1.44 3.95
CA TYR A 96 1.89 0.22 3.30
C TYR A 96 0.92 -0.93 3.50
N ILE A 97 0.54 -1.59 2.40
CA ILE A 97 -0.39 -2.72 2.37
C ILE A 97 0.23 -3.85 1.56
N GLU A 98 0.23 -5.06 2.10
CA GLU A 98 0.58 -6.28 1.37
C GLU A 98 -0.65 -7.14 1.16
N ILE A 99 -0.83 -7.68 -0.03
CA ILE A 99 -1.95 -8.55 -0.38
C ILE A 99 -1.40 -9.84 -0.96
N GLU A 100 -1.79 -10.98 -0.39
CA GLU A 100 -1.44 -12.29 -0.96
C GLU A 100 -2.07 -12.46 -2.35
N ALA A 101 -1.22 -12.74 -3.34
CA ALA A 101 -1.61 -12.84 -4.75
C ALA A 101 -1.02 -14.12 -5.37
N PRO A 102 -1.68 -15.28 -5.16
CA PRO A 102 -1.22 -16.55 -5.72
C PRO A 102 -1.43 -16.56 -7.25
N ILE A 103 -0.43 -16.10 -8.00
CA ILE A 103 -0.50 -15.97 -9.46
C ILE A 103 -0.90 -17.27 -10.13
N GLU A 104 -0.47 -18.41 -9.60
CA GLU A 104 -0.81 -19.71 -10.19
C GLU A 104 -2.32 -19.99 -10.16
N GLN A 105 -3.02 -19.49 -9.14
CA GLN A 105 -4.49 -19.59 -9.04
C GLN A 105 -5.17 -18.53 -9.90
N ILE A 106 -4.66 -17.29 -9.87
CA ILE A 106 -5.19 -16.16 -10.66
C ILE A 106 -5.13 -16.47 -12.17
N ASN A 107 -4.01 -17.05 -12.63
CA ASN A 107 -3.73 -17.34 -14.04
C ASN A 107 -3.94 -18.82 -14.42
N ALA A 108 -4.75 -19.59 -13.66
CA ALA A 108 -5.01 -21.02 -13.88
C ALA A 108 -5.82 -21.36 -15.17
N GLY A 109 -5.78 -20.51 -16.21
CA GLY A 109 -6.42 -20.76 -17.51
C GLY A 109 -7.85 -20.21 -17.65
N ASN A 110 -8.43 -19.65 -16.59
CA ASN A 110 -9.71 -18.96 -16.66
C ASN A 110 -9.48 -17.47 -16.94
N ARG A 111 -10.11 -16.91 -17.98
CA ARG A 111 -9.98 -15.49 -18.35
C ARG A 111 -10.94 -14.57 -17.58
N ASN A 112 -11.83 -15.14 -16.77
CA ASN A 112 -12.82 -14.38 -16.02
C ASN A 112 -12.21 -13.79 -14.74
N ARG A 113 -12.82 -12.70 -14.24
CA ARG A 113 -12.49 -12.14 -12.92
C ARG A 113 -12.72 -13.20 -11.85
N GLN A 114 -11.82 -13.27 -10.89
CA GLN A 114 -11.90 -14.19 -9.76
C GLN A 114 -11.78 -13.42 -8.46
N THR A 115 -12.67 -13.72 -7.50
CA THR A 115 -12.58 -13.16 -6.16
C THR A 115 -12.02 -14.22 -5.23
N LEU A 116 -10.88 -13.92 -4.61
CA LEU A 116 -10.21 -14.79 -3.65
C LEU A 116 -10.23 -14.13 -2.27
N ASN A 117 -10.36 -14.93 -1.22
CA ASN A 117 -10.12 -14.45 0.14
C ASN A 117 -8.61 -14.42 0.37
N SER A 118 -8.01 -13.25 0.23
CA SER A 118 -6.57 -13.06 0.39
C SER A 118 -6.25 -12.53 1.78
N ARG A 119 -5.11 -12.96 2.33
CA ARG A 119 -4.54 -12.32 3.51
C ARG A 119 -4.00 -10.96 3.11
N VAL A 120 -4.33 -9.96 3.92
CA VAL A 120 -3.90 -8.58 3.76
C VAL A 120 -3.22 -8.13 5.03
N PHE A 121 -2.03 -7.57 4.87
CA PHE A 121 -1.25 -6.95 5.94
C PHE A 121 -1.24 -5.46 5.71
N ILE A 122 -1.71 -4.68 6.67
CA ILE A 122 -1.73 -3.23 6.59
C ILE A 122 -0.94 -2.64 7.75
N ASN A 123 0.00 -1.75 7.43
CA ASN A 123 0.84 -1.07 8.38
C ASN A 123 0.38 0.39 8.54
N ILE A 124 -0.17 0.73 9.71
CA ILE A 124 -0.63 2.08 10.05
C ILE A 124 0.08 2.51 11.32
N GLN A 125 0.76 3.65 11.28
CA GLN A 125 1.59 4.16 12.39
C GLN A 125 2.61 3.14 12.94
N GLY A 126 3.14 2.23 12.10
CA GLY A 126 4.07 1.18 12.51
C GLY A 126 3.41 -0.06 13.12
N ILE A 127 2.08 -0.12 13.16
CA ILE A 127 1.31 -1.25 13.68
C ILE A 127 0.80 -2.06 12.49
N ILE A 128 1.22 -3.33 12.43
CA ILE A 128 0.82 -4.27 11.39
C ILE A 128 -0.43 -5.01 11.85
N LYS A 129 -1.47 -4.97 11.02
CA LYS A 129 -2.67 -5.77 11.19
C LYS A 129 -2.82 -6.73 10.03
N GLU A 130 -3.05 -7.99 10.37
CA GLU A 130 -3.42 -9.04 9.41
C GLU A 130 -4.94 -9.23 9.41
N ILE A 131 -5.52 -9.28 8.22
CA ILE A 131 -6.94 -9.54 7.98
C ILE A 131 -7.10 -10.44 6.74
N VAL A 132 -8.25 -11.09 6.61
CA VAL A 132 -8.62 -11.84 5.40
C VAL A 132 -9.79 -11.14 4.73
N VAL A 133 -9.63 -10.75 3.47
CA VAL A 133 -10.61 -9.91 2.76
C VAL A 133 -10.81 -10.42 1.33
N PRO A 134 -11.99 -10.19 0.73
CA PRO A 134 -12.20 -10.52 -0.68
C PRO A 134 -11.38 -9.58 -1.56
N VAL A 135 -10.59 -10.16 -2.46
CA VAL A 135 -9.81 -9.45 -3.49
C VAL A 135 -10.22 -10.00 -4.84
N THR A 136 -10.76 -9.14 -5.69
CA THR A 136 -11.11 -9.49 -7.07
C THR A 136 -9.90 -9.26 -7.95
N PHE A 137 -9.39 -10.32 -8.56
CA PHE A 137 -8.32 -10.31 -9.55
C PHE A 137 -8.90 -10.44 -10.97
N THR A 138 -8.33 -9.69 -11.91
CA THR A 138 -8.56 -9.88 -13.35
C THR A 138 -7.30 -10.48 -13.96
N PRO A 139 -7.37 -11.71 -14.49
CA PRO A 139 -6.21 -12.40 -15.06
C PRO A 139 -5.68 -11.71 -16.32
N ASP A 140 -4.37 -11.52 -16.40
CA ASP A 140 -3.64 -11.08 -17.59
C ASP A 140 -2.23 -11.71 -17.58
N ARG A 141 -1.67 -12.01 -18.75
CA ARG A 141 -0.39 -12.71 -18.89
C ARG A 141 0.79 -11.94 -18.30
N ASN A 142 0.78 -10.62 -18.44
CA ASN A 142 1.88 -9.74 -18.02
C ASN A 142 1.45 -8.67 -17.02
N MET A 143 0.23 -8.77 -16.50
CA MET A 143 -0.37 -7.78 -15.61
C MET A 143 -1.22 -8.48 -14.56
N ILE A 144 -1.25 -7.93 -13.36
CA ILE A 144 -2.23 -8.28 -12.35
C ILE A 144 -3.07 -7.04 -12.11
N THR A 145 -4.36 -7.12 -12.43
CA THR A 145 -5.32 -6.09 -12.05
C THR A 145 -6.14 -6.60 -10.89
N PHE A 146 -6.33 -5.80 -9.83
CA PHE A 146 -7.05 -6.21 -8.64
C PHE A 146 -7.89 -5.09 -8.05
N SER A 147 -8.87 -5.46 -7.23
CA SER A 147 -9.71 -4.55 -6.45
C SER A 147 -10.06 -5.19 -5.12
N THR A 148 -10.14 -4.38 -4.07
CA THR A 148 -10.57 -4.84 -2.75
C THR A 148 -11.12 -3.69 -1.93
N SER A 149 -12.04 -4.01 -1.02
CA SER A 149 -12.55 -3.10 -0.01
C SER A 149 -12.56 -3.81 1.32
N PHE A 150 -12.06 -3.16 2.37
CA PHE A 150 -12.03 -3.73 3.70
C PHE A 150 -12.06 -2.68 4.79
N GLU A 151 -12.58 -3.09 5.94
CA GLU A 151 -12.80 -2.22 7.09
C GLU A 151 -11.80 -2.55 8.21
N LEU A 152 -11.40 -1.52 8.94
CA LEU A 152 -10.63 -1.64 10.17
C LEU A 152 -11.23 -0.74 11.24
N MET A 153 -11.24 -1.21 12.47
CA MET A 153 -11.54 -0.38 13.62
C MET A 153 -10.24 0.26 14.15
N LEU A 154 -10.21 1.58 14.32
CA LEU A 154 -9.11 2.33 14.94
C LEU A 154 -8.72 1.73 16.31
N GLN A 155 -9.72 1.20 17.02
CA GLN A 155 -9.58 0.57 18.33
C GLN A 155 -8.72 -0.70 18.27
N ASP A 156 -8.85 -1.50 17.21
CA ASP A 156 -8.07 -2.73 16.99
C ASP A 156 -6.59 -2.44 16.76
N LEU A 157 -6.30 -1.26 16.24
CA LEU A 157 -4.97 -0.82 15.86
C LEU A 157 -4.28 -0.04 16.98
N ARG A 158 -4.95 0.25 18.11
CA ARG A 158 -4.43 1.09 19.20
C ARG A 158 -3.78 2.39 18.70
N LEU A 159 -4.33 2.98 17.64
CA LEU A 159 -3.75 4.15 16.99
C LEU A 159 -3.86 5.38 17.88
N ARG A 160 -2.86 6.25 17.79
CA ARG A 160 -2.93 7.57 18.43
C ARG A 160 -3.78 8.48 17.56
N VAL A 161 -5.04 8.64 17.94
CA VAL A 161 -5.96 9.60 17.31
C VAL A 161 -5.91 10.92 18.10
N PRO A 162 -5.67 12.07 17.44
CA PRO A 162 -5.71 13.36 18.12
C PRO A 162 -7.07 13.61 18.80
N ALA A 163 -7.04 14.14 20.03
CA ALA A 163 -8.24 14.38 20.84
C ALA A 163 -9.31 15.25 20.15
N ARG A 164 -8.92 16.14 19.23
CA ARG A 164 -9.85 16.96 18.44
C ARG A 164 -10.76 16.15 17.50
N TYR A 165 -10.42 14.89 17.22
CA TYR A 165 -11.18 14.01 16.32
C TYR A 165 -11.90 12.87 17.03
N THR A 166 -11.62 12.61 18.32
CA THR A 166 -12.18 11.45 19.03
C THR A 166 -13.70 11.50 19.17
N SER A 167 -14.29 12.69 19.31
CA SER A 167 -15.76 12.88 19.34
C SER A 167 -16.40 12.98 17.96
N ARG A 168 -15.60 12.96 16.89
CA ARG A 168 -16.08 13.10 15.50
C ARG A 168 -16.09 11.79 14.74
N LEU A 169 -15.37 10.79 15.23
CA LEU A 169 -15.12 9.52 14.56
C LEU A 169 -15.73 8.38 15.37
N THR A 170 -16.44 7.47 14.70
CA THR A 170 -16.94 6.23 15.32
C THR A 170 -15.80 5.22 15.54
N GLY A 171 -14.68 5.43 14.84
CA GLY A 171 -13.53 4.56 14.83
C GLY A 171 -13.49 3.59 13.66
N ARG A 172 -14.51 3.52 12.80
CA ARG A 172 -14.48 2.68 11.60
C ARG A 172 -13.75 3.38 10.46
N MET A 173 -12.81 2.68 9.84
CA MET A 173 -12.11 3.08 8.63
C MET A 173 -12.39 2.09 7.51
N LEU A 174 -12.75 2.57 6.33
CA LEU A 174 -12.91 1.76 5.13
C LEU A 174 -11.81 2.12 4.14
N PHE A 175 -11.10 1.10 3.68
CA PHE A 175 -10.09 1.20 2.63
C PHE A 175 -10.65 0.58 1.37
N THR A 176 -10.50 1.26 0.24
CA THR A 176 -10.88 0.73 -1.07
C THR A 176 -9.79 0.95 -2.09
N ILE A 177 -9.39 -0.12 -2.76
CA ILE A 177 -8.47 -0.12 -3.89
C ILE A 177 -9.27 -0.45 -5.15
N HIS A 178 -9.32 0.50 -6.09
CA HIS A 178 -10.11 0.36 -7.33
C HIS A 178 -9.19 0.05 -8.52
N SER A 179 -9.41 -1.11 -9.14
CA SER A 179 -8.78 -1.53 -10.40
C SER A 179 -7.26 -1.25 -10.47
N ALA A 180 -6.56 -1.45 -9.36
CA ALA A 180 -5.13 -1.25 -9.28
C ALA A 180 -4.40 -2.32 -10.10
N ARG A 181 -3.27 -1.94 -10.69
CA ARG A 181 -2.51 -2.77 -11.59
C ARG A 181 -1.04 -2.82 -11.20
N TRP A 182 -0.48 -4.01 -11.33
CA TRP A 182 0.94 -4.23 -11.47
C TRP A 182 1.21 -4.80 -12.86
N ALA A 183 2.21 -4.28 -13.57
CA ALA A 183 2.66 -4.81 -14.86
C ALA A 183 4.13 -5.23 -14.77
N ASP A 184 4.49 -6.37 -15.37
CA ASP A 184 5.90 -6.76 -15.47
C ASP A 184 6.59 -5.92 -16.56
N ILE A 185 7.33 -4.90 -16.13
CA ILE A 185 8.05 -3.98 -17.02
C ILE A 185 9.28 -4.66 -17.65
N ARG A 186 9.72 -5.83 -17.14
CA ARG A 186 10.89 -6.56 -17.68
C ARG A 186 10.60 -7.29 -18.99
N ASN A 187 9.33 -7.42 -19.38
CA ASN A 187 8.89 -8.12 -20.59
C ASN A 187 8.48 -7.17 -21.74
N ARG A 188 8.98 -5.92 -21.73
CA ARG A 188 8.80 -4.97 -22.84
C ARG A 188 10.07 -4.83 -23.67
#